data_AF-A0A849RSK6-F1
#
_entry.id   AF-A0A849RSK6-F1
#
_cell.length_a   1.000
_cell.length_b   1.000
_cell.length_c   1.000
_cell.angle_alpha   90.00
_cell.angle_beta   90.00
_cell.angle_gamma   90.00
#
_symmetry.space_group_name_H-M   'P 1'
#
loop_
_entity.id
_entity.type
_entity.pdbx_description
1 polymer ?
#
loop_
_entity_poly.entity_id
_entity_poly.type
_entity_poly.pdbx_seq_one_letter_code
_entity_poly.pdbx_strand_id
1 'polypeptide(L)'
;MKNLRLILVGILVSVAGLQFSHPVQAAPIDNGSFMSLWNTYSHCQDATDVEQLKADASTLTDVANRALTQDGFVLPLPSKIEQFVSTPAARFAVDVKAMAAACSLRAGSAAVEAGKFDVAKDLLKTILSYEPQSEYAYYALQAKALLSELETATVQVVTLRIP
;
A
#
# COMPACT_ATOMS: atom_id res chain seq x y z
N MET A 1 -66.52 -9.11 3.90
CA MET A 1 -65.76 -7.90 3.51
C MET A 1 -64.52 -7.60 4.36
N LYS A 2 -64.35 -8.18 5.56
CA LYS A 2 -63.19 -7.93 6.45
C LYS A 2 -61.91 -8.63 5.98
N ASN A 3 -62.06 -9.81 5.39
CA ASN A 3 -60.96 -10.67 4.93
C ASN A 3 -60.32 -10.14 3.63
N LEU A 4 -61.10 -9.47 2.77
CA LEU A 4 -60.62 -8.84 1.54
C LEU A 4 -59.73 -7.61 1.83
N ARG A 5 -60.03 -6.86 2.91
CA ARG A 5 -59.21 -5.72 3.34
C ARG A 5 -57.86 -6.16 3.94
N LEU A 6 -57.82 -7.29 4.64
CA LEU A 6 -56.57 -7.86 5.17
C LEU A 6 -55.65 -8.37 4.06
N ILE A 7 -56.21 -8.95 2.99
CA ILE A 7 -55.42 -9.39 1.82
C ILE A 7 -54.88 -8.17 1.05
N LEU A 8 -55.67 -7.10 0.91
CA LEU A 8 -55.23 -5.88 0.22
C LEU A 8 -54.09 -5.15 0.96
N VAL A 9 -54.13 -5.12 2.29
CA VAL A 9 -53.07 -4.54 3.12
C VAL A 9 -51.79 -5.38 3.07
N GLY A 10 -51.90 -6.71 3.01
CA GLY A 10 -50.75 -7.61 2.85
C GLY A 10 -50.02 -7.42 1.52
N ILE A 11 -50.75 -7.18 0.43
CA ILE A 11 -50.16 -6.97 -0.91
C ILE A 11 -49.49 -5.59 -1.03
N LEU A 12 -50.04 -4.55 -0.38
CA LEU A 12 -49.47 -3.20 -0.41
C LEU A 12 -48.13 -3.08 0.34
N VAL A 13 -47.89 -3.91 1.36
CA VAL A 13 -46.63 -3.90 2.12
C VAL A 13 -45.47 -4.55 1.35
N SER A 14 -45.75 -5.42 0.37
CA SER A 14 -44.70 -6.11 -0.39
C SER A 14 -44.11 -5.29 -1.55
N VAL A 15 -44.73 -4.18 -1.97
CA VAL A 15 -44.26 -3.38 -3.12
C VAL A 15 -43.35 -2.20 -2.71
N ALA A 16 -43.24 -1.88 -1.42
CA ALA A 16 -42.39 -0.79 -0.94
C ALA A 16 -40.92 -1.19 -0.67
N GLY A 17 -40.50 -2.39 -1.09
CA GLY A 17 -39.21 -2.98 -0.71
C GLY A 17 -38.05 -2.79 -1.68
N LEU A 18 -38.22 -2.13 -2.83
CA LEU A 18 -37.17 -1.99 -3.83
C LEU A 18 -37.11 -0.53 -4.29
N GLN A 19 -35.89 -0.03 -4.57
CA GLN A 19 -35.54 1.26 -5.22
C GLN A 19 -34.90 2.35 -4.34
N PHE A 20 -34.22 2.01 -3.24
CA PHE A 20 -33.20 2.90 -2.66
C PHE A 20 -31.80 2.29 -2.72
N SER A 21 -31.43 1.74 -3.88
CA SER A 21 -30.02 1.59 -4.24
C SER A 21 -29.54 2.93 -4.77
N HIS A 22 -29.15 3.84 -3.87
CA HIS A 22 -28.26 4.91 -4.28
C HIS A 22 -27.02 4.25 -4.87
N PRO A 23 -26.54 4.67 -6.06
CA PRO A 23 -25.26 4.20 -6.53
C PRO A 23 -24.24 4.57 -5.45
N VAL A 24 -23.65 3.57 -4.82
CA VAL A 24 -22.46 3.78 -4.01
C VAL A 24 -21.42 4.20 -5.03
N GLN A 25 -21.23 5.52 -5.20
CA GLN A 25 -20.10 6.04 -5.94
C GLN A 25 -18.85 5.50 -5.24
N ALA A 26 -18.27 4.41 -5.77
CA ALA A 26 -16.93 4.04 -5.38
C ALA A 26 -16.07 5.30 -5.47
N ALA A 27 -15.27 5.59 -4.43
CA ALA A 27 -14.30 6.67 -4.48
C ALA A 27 -13.59 6.57 -5.84
N PRO A 28 -13.54 7.65 -6.64
CA PRO A 28 -12.97 7.58 -7.97
C PRO A 28 -11.53 7.10 -7.80
N ILE A 29 -11.27 5.86 -8.21
CA ILE A 29 -9.92 5.45 -8.52
C ILE A 29 -9.55 6.35 -9.68
N ASP A 30 -8.72 7.36 -9.41
CA ASP A 30 -8.12 8.13 -10.46
C ASP A 30 -7.26 7.15 -11.26
N ASN A 31 -7.82 6.66 -12.38
CA ASN A 31 -7.15 5.70 -13.26
C ASN A 31 -5.77 6.21 -13.71
N GLY A 32 -5.57 7.53 -13.77
CA GLY A 32 -4.27 8.14 -14.01
C GLY A 32 -3.28 7.89 -12.88
N SER A 33 -3.73 7.93 -11.63
CA SER A 33 -2.91 7.63 -10.44
C SER A 33 -2.48 6.16 -10.39
N PHE A 34 -3.38 5.22 -10.68
CA PHE A 34 -3.04 3.79 -10.75
C PHE A 34 -2.03 3.49 -11.87
N MET A 35 -2.29 3.97 -13.09
CA MET A 35 -1.38 3.72 -14.22
C MET A 35 0.00 4.35 -14.00
N SER A 36 0.06 5.51 -13.35
CA SER A 36 1.32 6.14 -12.95
C SER A 36 2.10 5.26 -11.98
N LEU A 37 1.46 4.75 -10.92
CA LEU A 37 2.10 3.85 -9.96
C LEU A 37 2.59 2.55 -10.59
N TRP A 38 1.77 1.95 -11.46
CA TRP A 38 2.15 0.76 -12.19
C TRP A 38 3.35 1.00 -13.11
N ASN A 39 3.39 2.15 -13.79
CA ASN A 39 4.53 2.53 -14.63
C ASN A 39 5.81 2.72 -13.81
N THR A 40 5.74 3.41 -12.66
CA THR A 40 6.90 3.58 -11.76
C THR A 40 7.40 2.23 -11.26
N TYR A 41 6.51 1.34 -10.86
CA TYR A 41 6.91 0.00 -10.43
C TYR A 41 7.50 -0.83 -11.57
N SER A 42 6.89 -0.81 -12.75
CA SER A 42 7.41 -1.53 -13.93
C SER A 42 8.80 -1.01 -14.30
N HIS A 43 8.98 0.31 -14.31
CA HIS A 43 10.28 0.92 -14.53
C HIS A 43 11.31 0.48 -13.47
N CYS A 44 10.93 0.43 -12.19
CA CYS A 44 11.82 -0.06 -11.14
C CYS A 44 12.24 -1.52 -11.34
N GLN A 45 11.37 -2.36 -11.91
CA GLN A 45 11.68 -3.76 -12.19
C GLN A 45 12.68 -3.91 -13.34
N ASP A 46 12.65 -3.00 -14.31
CA ASP A 46 13.46 -3.07 -15.54
C ASP A 46 14.77 -2.25 -15.46
N ALA A 47 14.79 -1.15 -14.71
CA ALA A 47 15.92 -0.22 -14.66
C ALA A 47 17.15 -0.82 -13.96
N THR A 48 18.35 -0.48 -14.41
CA THR A 48 19.62 -0.95 -13.79
C THR A 48 20.39 0.16 -13.10
N ASP A 49 20.07 1.42 -13.40
CA ASP A 49 20.74 2.57 -12.79
C ASP A 49 20.26 2.78 -11.34
N VAL A 50 21.22 2.83 -10.40
CA VAL A 50 20.90 2.91 -8.97
C VAL A 50 20.14 4.21 -8.61
N GLU A 51 20.40 5.32 -9.29
CA GLU A 51 19.70 6.58 -8.99
C GLU A 51 18.26 6.54 -9.50
N GLN A 52 18.02 5.94 -10.67
CA GLN A 52 16.67 5.67 -11.16
C GLN A 52 15.88 4.78 -10.21
N LEU A 53 16.49 3.67 -9.76
CA LEU A 53 15.85 2.75 -8.81
C LEU A 53 15.53 3.39 -7.48
N LYS A 54 16.44 4.21 -6.96
CA LYS A 54 16.21 4.99 -5.75
C LYS A 54 15.05 5.97 -5.93
N ALA A 55 14.96 6.65 -7.08
CA ALA A 55 13.89 7.59 -7.36
C ALA A 55 12.52 6.91 -7.44
N ASP A 56 12.44 5.75 -8.11
CA ASP A 56 11.21 4.97 -8.19
C ASP A 56 10.79 4.45 -6.81
N ALA A 57 11.74 3.90 -6.05
CA ALA A 57 11.52 3.41 -4.69
C ALA A 57 11.01 4.52 -3.77
N SER A 58 11.61 5.72 -3.84
CA SER A 58 11.16 6.88 -3.08
C SER A 58 9.74 7.29 -3.46
N THR A 59 9.44 7.34 -4.75
CA THR A 59 8.10 7.72 -5.26
C THR A 59 7.03 6.74 -4.76
N LEU A 60 7.29 5.42 -4.88
CA LEU A 60 6.36 4.39 -4.42
C LEU A 60 6.19 4.42 -2.89
N THR A 61 7.28 4.64 -2.15
CA THR A 61 7.25 4.77 -0.69
C THR A 61 6.41 5.97 -0.26
N ASP A 62 6.58 7.12 -0.90
CA ASP A 62 5.81 8.33 -0.59
C ASP A 62 4.31 8.12 -0.80
N VAL A 63 3.94 7.42 -1.88
CA VAL A 63 2.53 7.11 -2.13
C VAL A 63 2.01 6.04 -1.16
N ALA A 64 2.80 5.01 -0.84
CA ALA A 64 2.43 4.02 0.17
C ALA A 64 2.18 4.66 1.54
N ASN A 65 3.00 5.65 1.93
CA ASN A 65 2.83 6.41 3.17
C ASN A 65 1.61 7.31 3.14
N ARG A 66 1.27 7.91 1.99
CA ARG A 66 0.05 8.71 1.85
C ARG A 66 -1.21 7.84 1.84
N ALA A 67 -1.16 6.66 1.25
CA ALA A 67 -2.26 5.70 1.26
C ALA A 67 -2.65 5.26 2.69
N LEU A 68 -1.72 5.29 3.64
CA LEU A 68 -1.99 5.09 5.06
C LEU A 68 -2.79 6.24 5.71
N THR A 69 -2.71 7.44 5.12
CA THR A 69 -3.30 8.67 5.67
C THR A 69 -4.58 9.13 4.96
N GLN A 70 -4.87 8.59 3.78
CA GLN A 70 -6.10 8.96 3.08
C GLN A 70 -7.29 8.26 3.74
N ASP A 71 -8.18 9.08 4.30
CA ASP A 71 -9.54 8.69 4.65
C ASP A 71 -10.15 8.01 3.44
N GLY A 72 -10.39 6.70 3.56
CA GLY A 72 -11.00 5.95 2.48
C GLY A 72 -12.43 6.41 2.24
N PHE A 73 -13.14 5.69 1.37
CA PHE A 73 -14.45 6.10 0.89
C PHE A 73 -15.42 6.48 2.02
N VAL A 74 -15.76 7.77 2.16
CA VAL A 74 -16.77 8.21 3.13
C VAL A 74 -18.14 7.82 2.59
N LEU A 75 -18.76 6.78 3.17
CA LEU A 75 -20.15 6.48 2.82
C LEU A 75 -21.02 7.68 3.20
N PRO A 76 -21.90 8.17 2.31
CA PRO A 76 -22.88 9.19 2.65
C PRO A 76 -23.93 8.57 3.58
N LEU A 77 -23.63 8.54 4.87
CA LEU A 77 -24.49 7.98 5.89
C LEU A 77 -25.27 9.10 6.60
N PRO A 78 -26.51 8.83 7.03
CA PRO A 78 -27.20 9.71 7.96
C PRO A 78 -26.33 9.96 9.20
N SER A 79 -26.25 11.20 9.65
CA SER A 79 -25.34 11.65 10.74
C SER A 79 -25.45 10.87 12.05
N LYS A 80 -26.58 10.20 12.31
CA LYS A 80 -26.75 9.33 13.48
C LYS A 80 -26.01 7.98 13.38
N ILE A 81 -25.70 7.53 12.16
CA ILE A 81 -25.08 6.23 11.87
C ILE A 81 -23.57 6.39 11.62
N GLU A 82 -23.12 7.55 11.14
CA GLU A 82 -21.72 7.87 10.85
C GLU A 82 -20.78 7.61 12.04
N GLN A 83 -21.21 7.88 13.27
CA GLN A 83 -20.42 7.60 14.49
C GLN A 83 -20.25 6.10 14.81
N PHE A 84 -21.02 5.21 14.18
CA PHE A 84 -21.03 3.77 14.44
C PHE A 84 -20.33 2.95 13.37
N VAL A 85 -19.71 3.60 12.39
CA VAL A 85 -19.02 2.96 11.27
C VAL A 85 -17.65 3.58 11.06
N SER A 86 -16.67 2.73 10.81
CA SER A 86 -15.32 3.15 10.43
C SER A 86 -15.27 3.49 8.94
N THR A 87 -14.46 4.48 8.58
CA THR A 87 -14.16 4.81 7.18
C THR A 87 -13.60 3.56 6.48
N PRO A 88 -14.26 3.02 5.44
CA PRO A 88 -13.75 1.89 4.68
C PRO A 88 -12.39 2.23 4.08
N ALA A 89 -11.39 1.37 4.27
CA ALA A 89 -10.06 1.55 3.70
C ALA A 89 -10.10 1.71 2.17
N ALA A 90 -9.24 2.56 1.62
CA ALA A 90 -9.03 2.64 0.18
C ALA A 90 -8.56 1.29 -0.35
N ARG A 91 -9.33 0.67 -1.25
CA ARG A 91 -8.97 -0.61 -1.88
C ARG A 91 -8.34 -0.34 -3.23
N PHE A 92 -7.01 -0.28 -3.27
CA PHE A 92 -6.28 -0.31 -4.53
C PHE A 92 -6.32 -1.73 -5.11
N ALA A 93 -6.39 -1.85 -6.44
CA ALA A 93 -6.28 -3.15 -7.12
C ALA A 93 -4.88 -3.79 -6.94
N VAL A 94 -3.91 -2.99 -6.51
CA VAL A 94 -2.53 -3.38 -6.23
C VAL A 94 -2.14 -2.95 -4.82
N ASP A 95 -1.34 -3.75 -4.15
CA ASP A 95 -0.77 -3.40 -2.85
C ASP A 95 0.41 -2.45 -3.04
N VAL A 96 0.17 -1.16 -2.83
CA VAL A 96 1.18 -0.11 -3.01
C VAL A 96 2.35 -0.27 -2.03
N LYS A 97 2.12 -0.81 -0.83
CA LYS A 97 3.21 -1.09 0.13
C LYS A 97 4.07 -2.25 -0.35
N ALA A 98 3.47 -3.29 -0.90
CA ALA A 98 4.23 -4.38 -1.49
C ALA A 98 5.05 -3.90 -2.70
N MET A 99 4.49 -3.04 -3.56
CA MET A 99 5.23 -2.42 -4.68
C MET A 99 6.41 -1.59 -4.19
N ALA A 100 6.20 -0.74 -3.17
CA ALA A 100 7.25 0.06 -2.56
C ALA A 100 8.33 -0.82 -1.92
N ALA A 101 7.95 -1.84 -1.13
CA ALA A 101 8.89 -2.74 -0.48
C ALA A 101 9.73 -3.54 -1.49
N ALA A 102 9.11 -4.06 -2.55
CA ALA A 102 9.81 -4.78 -3.60
C ALA A 102 10.81 -3.89 -4.34
N CYS A 103 10.39 -2.69 -4.74
CA CYS A 103 11.25 -1.74 -5.43
C CYS A 103 12.41 -1.26 -4.53
N SER A 104 12.15 -0.92 -3.26
CA SER A 104 13.19 -0.56 -2.29
C SER A 104 14.18 -1.70 -2.04
N LEU A 105 13.73 -2.95 -2.02
CA LEU A 105 14.62 -4.12 -1.86
C LEU A 105 15.53 -4.27 -3.07
N ARG A 106 14.99 -4.13 -4.28
CA ARG A 106 15.76 -4.19 -5.54
C ARG A 106 16.77 -3.04 -5.63
N ALA A 107 16.33 -1.81 -5.35
CA ALA A 107 17.18 -0.62 -5.32
C ALA A 107 18.29 -0.75 -4.27
N GLY A 108 17.96 -1.25 -3.07
CA GLY A 108 18.91 -1.52 -2.01
C GLY A 108 19.96 -2.56 -2.43
N SER A 109 19.53 -3.67 -3.03
CA SER A 109 20.42 -4.72 -3.54
C SER A 109 21.36 -4.19 -4.62
N ALA A 110 20.83 -3.45 -5.61
CA ALA A 110 21.65 -2.82 -6.64
C ALA A 110 22.65 -1.80 -6.06
N ALA A 111 22.27 -1.07 -5.01
CA ALA A 111 23.17 -0.17 -4.31
C ALA A 111 24.29 -0.91 -3.55
N VAL A 112 24.00 -2.10 -2.97
CA VAL A 112 25.03 -2.98 -2.39
C VAL A 112 26.02 -3.40 -3.46
N GLU A 113 25.54 -3.91 -4.60
CA GLU A 113 26.36 -4.36 -5.72
C GLU A 113 27.24 -3.22 -6.29
N ALA A 114 26.69 -2.00 -6.32
CA ALA A 114 27.41 -0.81 -6.77
C ALA A 114 28.35 -0.19 -5.71
N GLY A 115 28.47 -0.79 -4.51
CA GLY A 115 29.28 -0.28 -3.41
C GLY A 115 28.76 1.01 -2.76
N LYS A 116 27.51 1.42 -3.07
CA LYS A 116 26.85 2.60 -2.51
C LYS A 116 26.16 2.26 -1.18
N PHE A 117 26.95 1.88 -0.17
CA PHE A 117 26.42 1.27 1.06
C PHE A 117 25.50 2.18 1.89
N ASP A 118 25.72 3.50 1.90
CA ASP A 118 24.82 4.41 2.61
C ASP A 118 23.43 4.45 1.96
N VAL A 119 23.40 4.51 0.62
CA VAL A 119 22.16 4.45 -0.16
C VAL A 119 21.44 3.12 0.07
N ALA A 120 22.18 2.00 0.06
CA ALA A 120 21.61 0.69 0.35
C ALA A 120 20.97 0.63 1.74
N LYS A 121 21.66 1.12 2.77
CA LYS A 121 21.13 1.14 4.15
C LYS A 121 19.84 1.94 4.26
N ASP A 122 19.79 3.12 3.65
CA ASP A 122 18.60 3.97 3.71
C ASP A 122 17.39 3.31 3.05
N LEU A 123 17.57 2.72 1.86
CA LEU A 123 16.52 2.00 1.12
C LEU A 123 16.02 0.76 1.87
N LEU A 124 16.93 -0.04 2.43
CA LEU A 124 16.57 -1.26 3.15
C LEU A 124 15.87 -0.94 4.48
N LYS A 125 16.27 0.12 5.19
CA LYS A 125 15.59 0.58 6.41
C LYS A 125 14.16 1.05 6.14
N THR A 126 13.89 1.57 4.95
CA THR A 126 12.54 2.03 4.60
C THR A 126 11.52 0.89 4.64
N ILE A 127 11.93 -0.32 4.24
CA ILE A 127 11.11 -1.54 4.26
C ILE A 127 10.72 -1.93 5.69
N LEU A 128 11.59 -1.66 6.67
CA LEU A 128 11.35 -2.00 8.07
C LEU A 128 10.23 -1.17 8.71
N SER A 129 9.87 -0.03 8.11
CA SER A 129 8.73 0.79 8.56
C SER A 129 7.37 0.08 8.40
N TYR A 130 7.32 -1.01 7.62
CA TYR A 130 6.11 -1.79 7.41
C TYR A 130 5.89 -2.87 8.48
N GLU A 131 6.85 -3.14 9.38
CA GLU A 131 6.60 -4.05 10.51
C GLU A 131 5.59 -3.45 11.51
N PRO A 132 4.77 -4.25 12.20
CA PRO A 132 4.75 -5.72 12.27
C PRO A 132 3.76 -6.39 11.27
N GLN A 133 3.43 -5.73 10.16
CA GLN A 133 2.43 -6.23 9.21
C GLN A 133 2.94 -7.52 8.53
N SER A 134 2.31 -8.66 8.87
CA SER A 134 2.77 -9.99 8.46
C SER A 134 2.81 -10.20 6.96
N GLU A 135 1.97 -9.49 6.21
CA GLU A 135 1.91 -9.54 4.75
C GLU A 135 3.18 -9.02 4.06
N TYR A 136 4.03 -8.24 4.76
CA TYR A 136 5.30 -7.74 4.24
C TYR A 136 6.53 -8.39 4.89
N ALA A 137 6.34 -9.45 5.69
CA ALA A 137 7.41 -10.11 6.43
C ALA A 137 8.54 -10.62 5.52
N TYR A 138 8.23 -11.07 4.30
CA TYR A 138 9.22 -11.48 3.32
C TYR A 138 10.23 -10.35 3.02
N TYR A 139 9.74 -9.15 2.71
CA TYR A 139 10.59 -8.01 2.38
C TYR A 139 11.40 -7.56 3.59
N ALA A 140 10.80 -7.54 4.78
CA ALA A 140 11.49 -7.17 6.02
C ALA A 140 12.63 -8.15 6.35
N LEU A 141 12.42 -9.45 6.16
CA LEU A 141 13.46 -10.47 6.37
C LEU A 141 14.63 -10.30 5.39
N GLN A 142 14.34 -10.10 4.10
CA GLN A 142 15.39 -9.86 3.10
C GLN A 142 16.18 -8.58 3.38
N ALA A 143 15.48 -7.51 3.78
CA ALA A 143 16.12 -6.25 4.15
C ALA A 143 17.04 -6.41 5.37
N LYS A 144 16.59 -7.13 6.39
CA LYS A 144 17.40 -7.42 7.59
C LYS A 144 18.65 -8.24 7.26
N ALA A 145 18.53 -9.23 6.38
CA ALA A 145 19.66 -10.05 5.95
C ALA A 145 20.74 -9.19 5.27
N LEU A 146 20.35 -8.39 4.27
CA LEU A 146 21.27 -7.49 3.56
C LEU A 146 21.90 -6.44 4.50
N LEU A 147 21.11 -5.86 5.41
CA LEU A 147 21.64 -4.91 6.40
C LEU A 147 22.71 -5.56 7.30
N SER A 148 22.50 -6.80 7.73
CA SER A 148 23.46 -7.54 8.56
C SER A 148 24.77 -7.86 7.81
N GLU A 149 24.68 -8.17 6.51
CA GLU A 149 25.85 -8.36 5.65
C GLU A 149 26.68 -7.07 5.54
N LEU A 150 26.01 -5.92 5.36
CA LEU A 150 26.67 -4.62 5.30
C LEU A 150 27.38 -4.25 6.60
N GLU A 151 26.77 -4.53 7.75
CA GLU A 151 27.39 -4.32 9.06
C GLU A 151 28.65 -5.18 9.21
N THR A 152 28.57 -6.46 8.85
CA THR A 152 29.71 -7.39 8.91
C THR A 152 30.86 -6.95 8.00
N ALA A 153 30.55 -6.52 6.77
CA ALA A 153 31.54 -6.02 5.83
C ALA A 153 32.26 -4.76 6.35
N THR A 154 31.52 -3.83 6.98
CA THR A 154 32.13 -2.63 7.57
C THR A 154 33.08 -2.95 8.72
N VAL A 155 32.75 -3.93 9.58
CA VAL A 155 33.63 -4.35 10.68
C VAL A 155 34.93 -4.95 10.15
N GLN A 156 34.87 -5.82 9.14
CA GLN A 156 36.08 -6.43 8.56
C GLN A 156 37.02 -5.39 7.94
N VAL A 157 36.48 -4.42 7.19
CA VAL A 157 37.27 -3.33 6.59
C VAL A 157 37.93 -2.45 7.66
N VAL A 158 37.25 -2.19 8.77
CA VAL A 158 37.82 -1.43 9.89
C VAL A 158 38.92 -2.23 10.58
N THR A 159 38.73 -3.53 10.84
CA THR A 159 39.75 -4.37 11.48
C THR A 159 41.04 -4.53 10.64
N LEU A 160 40.93 -4.53 9.31
CA LEU A 160 42.09 -4.58 8.40
C LEU A 160 42.87 -3.25 8.31
N ARG A 161 42.30 -2.14 8.82
CA ARG A 161 42.90 -0.80 8.77
C ARG A 161 43.51 -0.32 10.09
N ILE A 162 43.50 -1.15 11.14
CA ILE A 162 44.12 -0.83 12.42
C ILE A 162 45.61 -1.26 12.36
N PRO A 163 46.57 -0.35 12.55
CA PRO A 163 48.02 -0.65 12.50
C PRO A 163 48.49 -1.52 13.66
#